data_AF-A0A7C4MXJ7-F1
#
_entry.id   AF-A0A7C4MXJ7-F1
#
_cell.length_a   1.000
_cell.length_b   1.000
_cell.length_c   1.000
_cell.angle_alpha   90.00
_cell.angle_beta   90.00
_cell.angle_gamma   90.00
#
_symmetry.space_group_name_H-M   'P 1'
#
loop_
_entity.id
_entity.type
_entity.pdbx_description
1 polymer ?
#
loop_
_entity_poly.entity_id
_entity_poly.type
_entity_poly.pdbx_seq_one_letter_code
_entity_poly.pdbx_strand_id
1 'polypeptide(L)'
;MAGYLFGPAEKVPEEFNGGFSLYAAAWPLVERYPGHRFQTGLWGTWMHPQYGPDRKPAGKCYTDVEGGLGWWRDTHFPTTTPKFIMGGVGPNFKWIANGPGYGAGTWENPRGQYGVAQLSPWLLFPLDGLNLKQGTCGELFGYGYLPLPLTNPKSVTAGKNVPTGNQCWTLFLNTANFKGPVAFFTPFFWSQATLENPEWAGLMLDAQPVGPNKAIQMETQYIPAMMGTSADGKVYARVAPTSFPVTREGYSIVLHRITAYKKAALWDDVQRWFDGGAPADGLIKPEASAVHTFRQGGGSSWSIYRPRTQREDKVPLAWKSFATSFTPNPITFGYRWNEQLTRRNGSLVTLPEYYRLDTDGKKGQWTVVSPKEVPPELGLTQYRFETPKEKPQEPRTTPDDPASCWKKPGPAAGPFQARLGDGSVVTYYWYRFADQPAMLNADLTPEEREVVQKRVEKLHRVWTKDRNYLAPPEVGTLASLDPALIVTPPRGLEVGYVPIATRQELVGAVSHPKGQEKARP
;
A
#
# COMPACT_ATOMS: atom_id res chain seq x y z
N MET A 1 -7.75 -14.22 14.27
CA MET A 1 -6.99 -14.95 13.24
C MET A 1 -5.98 -14.01 12.61
N ALA A 2 -4.76 -14.48 12.33
CA ALA A 2 -3.66 -13.69 11.78
C ALA A 2 -2.58 -14.59 11.19
N GLY A 3 -1.69 -14.05 10.35
CA GLY A 3 -0.58 -14.74 9.70
C GLY A 3 -0.42 -14.27 8.25
N TYR A 4 0.19 -15.11 7.42
CA TYR A 4 0.46 -14.78 6.01
C TYR A 4 -0.16 -15.80 5.06
N LEU A 5 -0.62 -15.35 3.90
CA LEU A 5 -0.67 -16.18 2.70
C LEU A 5 0.56 -15.89 1.85
N PHE A 6 1.11 -16.89 1.18
CA PHE A 6 2.34 -16.72 0.40
C PHE A 6 2.29 -17.45 -0.95
N GLY A 7 2.80 -16.77 -1.97
CA GLY A 7 2.83 -17.20 -3.36
C GLY A 7 4.24 -17.64 -3.76
N PRO A 8 4.41 -18.81 -4.41
CA PRO A 8 5.73 -19.36 -4.73
C PRO A 8 6.26 -18.82 -6.06
N ALA A 9 6.53 -17.51 -6.14
CA ALA A 9 7.16 -16.92 -7.32
C ALA A 9 8.59 -17.48 -7.52
N GLU A 10 8.93 -17.81 -8.76
CA GLU A 10 10.28 -18.19 -9.16
C GLU A 10 11.18 -16.96 -9.23
N LYS A 11 12.48 -17.20 -9.08
CA LYS A 11 13.46 -16.12 -9.10
C LYS A 11 13.73 -15.67 -10.54
N VAL A 12 13.93 -14.37 -10.70
CA VAL A 12 14.51 -13.77 -11.91
C VAL A 12 15.96 -13.34 -11.62
N PRO A 13 16.78 -13.06 -12.65
CA PRO A 13 18.17 -12.66 -12.44
C PRO A 13 18.30 -11.38 -11.58
N GLU A 14 19.35 -11.30 -10.75
CA GLU A 14 19.54 -10.22 -9.77
C GLU A 14 19.78 -8.84 -10.41
N GLU A 15 20.12 -8.76 -11.69
CA GLU A 15 20.29 -7.49 -12.41
C GLU A 15 18.97 -6.75 -12.70
N PHE A 16 17.81 -7.39 -12.53
CA PHE A 16 16.49 -6.74 -12.65
C PHE A 16 16.14 -5.96 -11.36
N ASN A 17 17.03 -5.07 -10.95
CA ASN A 17 17.00 -4.41 -9.64
C ASN A 17 16.55 -2.92 -9.67
N GLY A 18 15.97 -2.49 -10.78
CA GLY A 18 15.51 -1.13 -11.05
C GLY A 18 14.04 -0.86 -10.74
N GLY A 19 13.36 -1.77 -10.03
CA GLY A 19 11.98 -1.61 -9.61
C GLY A 19 11.11 -2.84 -9.86
N PHE A 20 9.83 -2.73 -9.53
CA PHE A 20 8.86 -3.81 -9.74
C PHE A 20 7.46 -3.29 -10.08
N SER A 21 6.62 -4.18 -10.59
CA SER A 21 5.17 -4.00 -10.65
C SER A 21 4.45 -5.33 -10.47
N LEU A 22 3.17 -5.27 -10.13
CA LEU A 22 2.29 -6.42 -10.06
C LEU A 22 0.83 -5.99 -10.23
N TYR A 23 -0.03 -6.97 -10.51
CA TYR A 23 -1.47 -6.83 -10.42
C TYR A 23 -1.99 -7.67 -9.26
N ALA A 24 -2.59 -7.02 -8.27
CA ALA A 24 -3.25 -7.69 -7.15
C ALA A 24 -4.76 -7.56 -7.28
N ALA A 25 -5.50 -8.63 -7.00
CA ALA A 25 -6.96 -8.53 -6.92
C ALA A 25 -7.35 -7.63 -5.74
N ALA A 26 -8.36 -6.78 -5.93
CA ALA A 26 -8.99 -5.99 -4.89
C ALA A 26 -10.39 -6.52 -4.60
N TRP A 27 -10.74 -6.75 -3.34
CA TRP A 27 -12.07 -7.25 -2.96
C TRP A 27 -12.36 -6.99 -1.48
N PRO A 28 -13.64 -7.04 -1.05
CA PRO A 28 -13.98 -7.06 0.36
C PRO A 28 -13.61 -8.40 0.99
N LEU A 29 -12.55 -8.43 1.80
CA LEU A 29 -12.14 -9.66 2.49
C LEU A 29 -13.21 -10.13 3.50
N VAL A 30 -13.96 -9.20 4.07
CA VAL A 30 -14.99 -9.42 5.08
C VAL A 30 -16.31 -8.81 4.60
N GLU A 31 -17.42 -9.49 4.88
CA GLU A 31 -18.76 -9.02 4.49
C GLU A 31 -19.13 -7.70 5.19
N ARG A 32 -18.73 -7.54 6.45
CA ARG A 32 -18.93 -6.34 7.27
C ARG A 32 -17.61 -5.89 7.84
N TYR A 33 -17.35 -4.58 7.80
CA TYR A 33 -16.13 -4.03 8.38
C TYR A 33 -16.15 -4.20 9.91
N PRO A 34 -15.16 -4.87 10.54
CA PRO A 34 -15.25 -5.25 11.94
C PRO A 34 -14.60 -4.23 12.90
N GLY A 35 -14.42 -2.98 12.46
CA GLY A 35 -13.84 -1.89 13.26
C GLY A 35 -12.34 -1.74 13.08
N HIS A 36 -11.77 -0.69 13.67
CA HIS A 36 -10.38 -0.22 13.42
C HIS A 36 -9.28 -1.14 13.96
N ARG A 37 -9.64 -2.26 14.60
CA ARG A 37 -8.67 -3.32 14.92
C ARG A 37 -8.40 -4.24 13.72
N PHE A 38 -9.28 -4.26 12.72
CA PHE A 38 -9.07 -5.01 11.50
C PHE A 38 -7.82 -4.52 10.80
N GLN A 39 -6.92 -5.44 10.49
CA GLN A 39 -5.72 -5.10 9.74
C GLN A 39 -5.31 -6.27 8.86
N THR A 40 -5.25 -6.01 7.57
CA THR A 40 -4.75 -6.93 6.56
C THR A 40 -4.33 -6.14 5.33
N GLY A 41 -3.14 -6.41 4.83
CA GLY A 41 -2.84 -6.17 3.43
C GLY A 41 -3.62 -7.17 2.57
N LEU A 42 -3.88 -6.81 1.32
CA LEU A 42 -4.09 -7.76 0.24
C LEU A 42 -2.72 -8.18 -0.31
N TRP A 43 -2.69 -8.90 -1.42
CA TRP A 43 -1.44 -9.39 -1.99
C TRP A 43 -0.53 -8.25 -2.43
N GLY A 44 0.72 -8.32 -1.99
CA GLY A 44 1.76 -7.33 -2.30
C GLY A 44 3.16 -7.89 -2.08
N THR A 45 4.12 -6.99 -1.94
CA THR A 45 5.54 -7.30 -1.75
C THR A 45 6.25 -6.19 -0.98
N TRP A 46 7.44 -6.49 -0.45
CA TRP A 46 8.32 -5.52 0.22
C TRP A 46 9.51 -5.14 -0.66
N MET A 47 9.73 -3.84 -0.81
CA MET A 47 10.79 -3.27 -1.63
C MET A 47 12.03 -2.94 -0.77
N HIS A 48 12.90 -3.91 -0.53
CA HIS A 48 14.16 -3.66 0.21
C HIS A 48 15.33 -3.30 -0.71
N PRO A 49 16.26 -2.44 -0.25
CA PRO A 49 17.57 -2.27 -0.87
C PRO A 49 18.25 -3.61 -1.19
N GLN A 50 18.89 -3.68 -2.35
CA GLN A 50 19.80 -4.76 -2.71
C GLN A 50 21.20 -4.36 -2.31
N TYR A 51 21.88 -5.22 -1.56
CA TYR A 51 23.26 -5.00 -1.13
C TYR A 51 24.19 -5.96 -1.85
N GLY A 52 25.41 -5.50 -2.14
CA GLY A 52 26.51 -6.42 -2.41
C GLY A 52 26.83 -7.27 -1.17
N PRO A 53 27.50 -8.44 -1.34
CA PRO A 53 27.78 -9.38 -0.25
C PRO A 53 28.36 -8.73 1.02
N ASP A 54 29.26 -7.75 0.87
CA ASP A 54 29.96 -7.10 1.99
C ASP A 54 29.38 -5.73 2.38
N ARG A 55 28.24 -5.33 1.78
CA ARG A 55 27.62 -4.01 2.01
C ARG A 55 26.30 -4.08 2.78
N LYS A 56 25.86 -5.27 3.15
CA LYS A 56 24.64 -5.43 3.94
C LYS A 56 24.88 -4.85 5.34
N PRO A 57 24.09 -3.87 5.80
CA PRO A 57 24.28 -3.28 7.13
C PRO A 57 24.14 -4.35 8.21
N ALA A 58 25.09 -4.38 9.15
CA ALA A 58 25.01 -5.22 10.33
C ALA A 58 23.90 -4.68 11.26
N GLY A 59 22.71 -5.30 11.23
CA GLY A 59 21.60 -4.90 12.09
C GLY A 59 20.81 -3.68 11.60
N LYS A 60 20.66 -2.68 12.47
CA LYS A 60 19.59 -1.66 12.58
C LYS A 60 19.43 -0.67 11.39
N CYS A 61 19.42 -1.11 10.14
CA CYS A 61 19.08 -0.27 8.98
C CYS A 61 17.99 -0.97 8.12
N TYR A 62 16.92 -1.41 8.77
CA TYR A 62 15.77 -1.97 8.07
C TYR A 62 14.99 -0.84 7.37
N THR A 63 14.92 -0.87 6.04
CA THR A 63 14.13 0.07 5.24
C THR A 63 13.46 -0.67 4.09
N ASP A 64 12.26 -0.23 3.74
CA ASP A 64 11.50 -0.76 2.61
C ASP A 64 10.41 0.20 2.11
N VAL A 65 9.76 -0.23 1.04
CA VAL A 65 8.39 0.16 0.69
C VAL A 65 7.52 -1.07 0.84
N GLU A 66 6.54 -1.02 1.74
CA GLU A 66 5.69 -2.15 2.16
C GLU A 66 4.19 -1.89 1.99
N GLY A 67 3.80 -0.73 1.47
CA GLY A 67 2.41 -0.38 1.23
C GLY A 67 1.75 -1.24 0.13
N GLY A 68 0.48 -0.95 -0.11
CA GLY A 68 -0.34 -1.67 -1.08
C GLY A 68 -1.82 -1.53 -0.77
N LEU A 69 -2.61 -2.43 -1.37
CA LEU A 69 -4.03 -2.56 -1.07
C LEU A 69 -4.23 -3.18 0.31
N GLY A 70 -5.18 -2.66 1.10
CA GLY A 70 -5.57 -3.28 2.35
C GLY A 70 -6.34 -2.36 3.28
N TRP A 71 -6.33 -2.76 4.55
CA TRP A 71 -6.79 -2.01 5.71
C TRP A 71 -5.66 -2.00 6.71
N TRP A 72 -5.13 -0.82 6.97
CA TRP A 72 -3.97 -0.60 7.81
C TRP A 72 -4.45 -0.11 9.16
N ARG A 73 -3.60 -0.24 10.18
CA ARG A 73 -3.98 0.14 11.55
C ARG A 73 -4.36 1.62 11.68
N ASP A 74 -3.89 2.43 10.76
CA ASP A 74 -4.14 3.85 10.67
C ASP A 74 -5.13 4.24 9.56
N THR A 75 -5.78 3.27 8.89
CA THR A 75 -6.92 3.53 8.00
C THR A 75 -8.04 4.17 8.81
N HIS A 76 -8.35 5.40 8.47
CA HIS A 76 -9.10 6.35 9.30
C HIS A 76 -10.57 6.45 8.92
N PHE A 77 -10.90 6.28 7.64
CA PHE A 77 -12.27 6.24 7.13
C PHE A 77 -12.49 4.90 6.39
N PRO A 78 -12.53 3.78 7.13
CA PRO A 78 -12.58 2.45 6.52
C PRO A 78 -13.96 2.11 5.95
N THR A 79 -13.97 1.29 4.91
CA THR A 79 -15.15 0.58 4.38
C THR A 79 -14.80 -0.90 4.22
N THR A 80 -15.73 -1.69 3.68
CA THR A 80 -15.42 -3.06 3.22
C THR A 80 -14.62 -3.08 1.92
N THR A 81 -14.41 -1.96 1.23
CA THR A 81 -13.52 -1.86 0.07
C THR A 81 -12.11 -1.49 0.55
N PRO A 82 -11.03 -2.14 0.09
CA PRO A 82 -9.66 -1.82 0.50
C PRO A 82 -9.24 -0.44 -0.01
N LYS A 83 -8.25 0.16 0.66
CA LYS A 83 -7.56 1.37 0.20
C LYS A 83 -6.13 1.05 -0.21
N PHE A 84 -5.51 1.91 -1.01
CA PHE A 84 -4.10 1.83 -1.34
C PHE A 84 -3.29 2.89 -0.59
N ILE A 85 -2.18 2.49 0.04
CA ILE A 85 -1.17 3.39 0.62
C ILE A 85 0.21 3.10 0.01
N MET A 86 1.11 4.08 0.07
CA MET A 86 2.47 3.90 -0.44
C MET A 86 3.39 3.13 0.52
N GLY A 87 3.31 3.39 1.82
CA GLY A 87 3.99 2.61 2.88
C GLY A 87 5.52 2.60 2.80
N GLY A 88 6.16 3.77 2.72
CA GLY A 88 7.62 3.86 2.81
C GLY A 88 8.09 3.85 4.27
N VAL A 89 9.03 2.98 4.61
CA VAL A 89 9.55 2.81 5.97
C VAL A 89 11.03 3.17 6.01
N GLY A 90 11.33 4.30 6.66
CA GLY A 90 12.69 4.67 7.02
C GLY A 90 13.27 3.74 8.10
N PRO A 91 14.58 3.80 8.37
CA PRO A 91 15.28 2.86 9.24
C PRO A 91 14.55 2.48 10.53
N ASN A 92 14.22 1.19 10.66
CA ASN A 92 13.59 0.54 11.81
C ASN A 92 12.27 1.20 12.26
N PHE A 93 11.41 1.59 11.31
CA PHE A 93 10.11 2.21 11.58
C PHE A 93 10.19 3.57 12.29
N LYS A 94 11.37 4.21 12.33
CA LYS A 94 11.50 5.55 12.90
C LYS A 94 10.70 6.58 12.09
N TRP A 95 10.71 6.43 10.77
CA TRP A 95 9.94 7.23 9.81
C TRP A 95 9.03 6.35 8.97
N ILE A 96 7.79 6.79 8.73
CA ILE A 96 6.81 6.08 7.90
C ILE A 96 6.04 7.11 7.08
N ALA A 97 6.05 6.97 5.76
CA ALA A 97 5.29 7.83 4.84
C ALA A 97 4.29 6.99 4.04
N ASN A 98 3.00 7.28 4.21
CA ASN A 98 1.90 6.50 3.64
C ASN A 98 1.27 7.14 2.39
N GLY A 99 1.58 8.41 2.12
CA GLY A 99 1.16 9.18 0.95
C GLY A 99 1.48 10.67 1.11
N PRO A 100 1.17 11.53 0.13
CA PRO A 100 1.33 12.97 0.25
C PRO A 100 0.59 13.52 1.48
N GLY A 101 1.31 14.21 2.36
CA GLY A 101 0.73 14.80 3.57
C GLY A 101 0.39 13.79 4.68
N TYR A 102 0.82 12.53 4.57
CA TYR A 102 0.43 11.50 5.53
C TYR A 102 1.53 10.48 5.87
N GLY A 103 1.63 10.15 7.17
CA GLY A 103 2.67 9.28 7.72
C GLY A 103 2.69 9.29 9.25
N ALA A 104 3.70 8.65 9.84
CA ALA A 104 3.91 8.63 11.29
C ALA A 104 4.34 9.99 11.84
N GLY A 105 4.05 10.26 13.12
CA GLY A 105 4.43 11.49 13.82
C GLY A 105 3.28 12.50 13.92
N THR A 106 3.60 13.76 14.20
CA THR A 106 2.66 14.89 14.21
C THR A 106 3.19 16.00 13.30
N TRP A 107 2.46 17.11 13.14
CA TRP A 107 2.96 18.22 12.32
C TRP A 107 4.07 19.01 13.02
N GLU A 108 4.13 18.97 14.34
CA GLU A 108 5.17 19.57 15.17
C GLU A 108 6.45 18.72 15.17
N ASN A 109 6.29 17.39 15.04
CA ASN A 109 7.39 16.44 14.92
C ASN A 109 7.11 15.44 13.79
N PRO A 110 7.27 15.88 12.51
CA PRO A 110 6.93 15.06 11.37
C PRO A 110 7.91 13.90 11.23
N ARG A 111 7.37 12.68 11.09
CA ARG A 111 8.16 11.47 10.85
C ARG A 111 7.79 10.77 9.54
N GLY A 112 7.10 11.48 8.65
CA GLY A 112 6.87 11.00 7.28
C GLY A 112 5.77 11.74 6.52
N GLN A 113 5.06 12.67 7.17
CA GLN A 113 4.02 13.50 6.53
C GLN A 113 4.54 14.30 5.32
N TYR A 114 5.84 14.62 5.28
CA TYR A 114 6.50 15.28 4.16
C TYR A 114 7.32 14.35 3.26
N GLY A 115 7.31 13.04 3.53
CA GLY A 115 8.20 12.08 2.84
C GLY A 115 7.83 11.81 1.38
N VAL A 116 6.58 12.06 1.00
CA VAL A 116 6.04 11.78 -0.34
C VAL A 116 5.58 13.07 -1.01
N ALA A 117 6.08 13.32 -2.22
CA ALA A 117 5.64 14.41 -3.09
C ALA A 117 4.60 13.90 -4.11
N GLN A 118 3.47 14.60 -4.20
CA GLN A 118 2.47 14.37 -5.26
C GLN A 118 3.09 14.76 -6.61
N LEU A 119 2.92 13.91 -7.62
CA LEU A 119 3.43 14.13 -8.97
C LEU A 119 2.32 14.27 -10.00
N SER A 120 1.26 13.48 -9.93
CA SER A 120 0.21 13.53 -10.94
C SER A 120 -0.64 14.80 -10.79
N PRO A 121 -0.91 15.55 -11.88
CA PRO A 121 -1.91 16.60 -11.89
C PRO A 121 -3.33 16.05 -12.10
N TRP A 122 -3.53 14.78 -12.44
CA TRP A 122 -4.87 14.25 -12.77
C TRP A 122 -5.48 13.37 -11.68
N LEU A 123 -4.75 13.11 -10.60
CA LEU A 123 -5.17 12.24 -9.51
C LEU A 123 -4.95 12.94 -8.17
N LEU A 124 -6.04 13.13 -7.41
CA LEU A 124 -5.98 13.58 -6.03
C LEU A 124 -5.65 12.39 -5.11
N PHE A 125 -4.57 12.49 -4.32
CA PHE A 125 -4.24 11.51 -3.30
C PHE A 125 -4.77 11.99 -1.93
N PRO A 126 -5.76 11.30 -1.32
CA PRO A 126 -6.31 11.68 -0.01
C PRO A 126 -5.34 11.44 1.16
N LEU A 127 -5.56 12.14 2.27
CA LEU A 127 -4.78 11.93 3.50
C LEU A 127 -4.97 10.51 4.07
N ASP A 128 -6.11 9.86 3.82
CA ASP A 128 -6.39 8.50 4.28
C ASP A 128 -6.16 7.41 3.20
N GLY A 129 -5.28 7.66 2.24
CA GLY A 129 -4.97 6.71 1.16
C GLY A 129 -5.92 6.80 -0.04
N LEU A 130 -5.53 6.15 -1.13
CA LEU A 130 -6.31 6.12 -2.36
C LEU A 130 -7.51 5.18 -2.21
N ASN A 131 -8.70 5.73 -2.40
CA ASN A 131 -9.93 4.94 -2.47
C ASN A 131 -10.07 4.25 -3.82
N LEU A 132 -10.53 3.01 -3.75
CA LEU A 132 -11.07 2.30 -4.90
C LEU A 132 -12.56 2.59 -5.02
N LYS A 133 -13.11 2.34 -6.21
CA LYS A 133 -14.56 2.36 -6.42
C LYS A 133 -15.22 1.38 -5.45
N GLN A 134 -16.21 1.87 -4.68
CA GLN A 134 -16.90 1.03 -3.71
C GLN A 134 -17.56 -0.18 -4.38
N GLY A 135 -17.44 -1.35 -3.75
CA GLY A 135 -17.95 -2.61 -4.27
C GLY A 135 -17.02 -3.34 -5.25
N THR A 136 -15.79 -2.85 -5.45
CA THR A 136 -14.73 -3.60 -6.18
C THR A 136 -14.60 -5.02 -5.60
N CYS A 137 -14.68 -6.04 -6.43
CA CYS A 137 -14.79 -7.44 -6.05
C CYS A 137 -14.11 -8.37 -7.08
N GLY A 138 -12.79 -8.48 -6.98
CA GLY A 138 -11.95 -9.39 -7.76
C GLY A 138 -11.24 -8.75 -8.95
N GLU A 139 -11.53 -7.48 -9.27
CA GLU A 139 -10.79 -6.75 -10.29
C GLU A 139 -9.33 -6.50 -9.85
N LEU A 140 -8.44 -6.46 -10.83
CA LEU A 140 -7.00 -6.32 -10.65
C LEU A 140 -6.59 -4.85 -10.55
N PHE A 141 -5.91 -4.50 -9.48
CA PHE A 141 -5.26 -3.22 -9.30
C PHE A 141 -3.78 -3.33 -9.67
N GLY A 142 -3.38 -2.69 -10.77
CA GLY A 142 -1.98 -2.66 -11.21
C GLY A 142 -1.22 -1.54 -10.50
N TYR A 143 -0.11 -1.88 -9.84
CA TYR A 143 0.80 -0.89 -9.29
C TYR A 143 2.25 -1.33 -9.37
N GLY A 144 3.17 -0.38 -9.30
CA GLY A 144 4.59 -0.65 -9.25
C GLY A 144 5.40 0.58 -8.82
N TYR A 145 6.67 0.34 -8.49
CA TYR A 145 7.62 1.38 -8.13
C TYR A 145 8.83 1.31 -9.05
N LEU A 146 9.10 2.40 -9.76
CA LEU A 146 10.32 2.61 -10.53
C LEU A 146 10.90 3.97 -10.13
N PRO A 147 12.23 4.11 -10.02
CA PRO A 147 12.82 5.38 -9.66
C PRO A 147 12.82 6.31 -10.87
N LEU A 148 12.67 7.62 -10.64
CA LEU A 148 12.86 8.67 -11.63
C LEU A 148 13.98 9.63 -11.17
N PRO A 149 14.81 10.19 -12.08
CA PRO A 149 15.85 11.16 -11.73
C PRO A 149 15.27 12.58 -11.55
N LEU A 150 14.28 12.75 -10.66
CA LEU A 150 13.59 14.02 -10.48
C LEU A 150 14.46 15.05 -9.76
N THR A 151 15.22 14.63 -8.74
CA THR A 151 16.21 15.46 -8.04
C THR A 151 17.63 15.16 -8.52
N ASN A 152 18.56 16.06 -8.22
CA ASN A 152 19.99 15.79 -8.37
C ASN A 152 20.53 15.13 -7.10
N PRO A 153 21.54 14.25 -7.19
CA PRO A 153 22.23 13.76 -6.00
C PRO A 153 23.00 14.90 -5.33
N LYS A 154 23.16 14.81 -4.00
CA LYS A 154 23.80 15.83 -3.18
C LYS A 154 24.91 15.21 -2.35
N SER A 155 26.00 15.95 -2.14
CA SER A 155 27.10 15.56 -1.25
C SER A 155 26.84 15.94 0.22
N VAL A 156 25.92 16.88 0.46
CA VAL A 156 25.56 17.41 1.78
C VAL A 156 24.06 17.23 1.98
N THR A 157 23.67 16.77 3.16
CA THR A 157 22.28 16.57 3.59
C THR A 157 22.03 17.41 4.85
N ALA A 158 21.09 18.33 4.80
CA ALA A 158 20.71 19.25 5.88
C ALA A 158 21.92 19.88 6.60
N GLY A 159 22.92 20.32 5.81
CA GLY A 159 24.14 20.95 6.30
C GLY A 159 25.24 20.01 6.81
N LYS A 160 25.03 18.69 6.83
CA LYS A 160 26.06 17.70 7.20
C LYS A 160 26.68 17.03 5.98
N ASN A 161 27.97 16.72 6.05
CA ASN A 161 28.74 16.07 4.98
C ASN A 161 28.44 14.57 4.85
N VAL A 162 27.18 14.27 4.52
CA VAL A 162 26.66 12.94 4.21
C VAL A 162 25.81 13.05 2.94
N PRO A 163 25.95 12.12 1.98
CA PRO A 163 25.28 12.25 0.69
C PRO A 163 23.79 11.89 0.74
N THR A 164 23.04 12.49 -0.18
CA THR A 164 21.67 12.08 -0.54
C THR A 164 21.68 11.64 -2.00
N GLY A 165 21.18 10.43 -2.27
CA GLY A 165 20.99 9.94 -3.64
C GLY A 165 19.85 10.64 -4.39
N ASN A 166 19.50 10.13 -5.56
CA ASN A 166 18.45 10.72 -6.40
C ASN A 166 17.39 9.72 -6.86
N GLN A 167 17.33 8.55 -6.24
CA GLN A 167 16.30 7.56 -6.56
C GLN A 167 14.94 8.01 -6.00
N CYS A 168 14.20 8.77 -6.81
CA CYS A 168 12.84 9.17 -6.51
C CYS A 168 11.91 8.00 -6.86
N TRP A 169 11.79 7.02 -5.97
CA TRP A 169 10.92 5.86 -6.13
C TRP A 169 9.48 6.32 -6.34
N THR A 170 9.00 6.19 -7.58
CA THR A 170 7.73 6.74 -8.05
C THR A 170 6.70 5.63 -8.19
N LEU A 171 5.53 5.84 -7.58
CA LEU A 171 4.37 4.96 -7.75
C LEU A 171 3.81 5.13 -9.17
N PHE A 172 3.74 4.04 -9.91
CA PHE A 172 2.98 3.93 -11.15
C PHE A 172 1.73 3.09 -10.90
N LEU A 173 0.60 3.57 -11.42
CA LEU A 173 -0.66 2.83 -11.42
C LEU A 173 -1.07 2.42 -12.83
N ASN A 174 -1.76 1.29 -12.93
CA ASN A 174 -2.55 0.90 -14.09
C ASN A 174 -3.92 0.41 -13.60
N THR A 175 -4.91 1.31 -13.64
CA THR A 175 -6.30 1.06 -13.25
C THR A 175 -7.22 1.36 -14.44
N ALA A 176 -8.50 1.01 -14.32
CA ALA A 176 -9.46 1.21 -15.41
C ALA A 176 -9.66 2.70 -15.77
N ASN A 177 -9.47 3.61 -14.82
CA ASN A 177 -9.74 5.04 -14.96
C ASN A 177 -8.52 5.95 -14.72
N PHE A 178 -7.33 5.39 -14.44
CA PHE A 178 -6.08 6.14 -14.32
C PHE A 178 -4.86 5.26 -14.63
N LYS A 179 -3.92 5.78 -15.42
CA LYS A 179 -2.65 5.12 -15.72
C LYS A 179 -1.51 6.12 -15.68
N GLY A 180 -0.40 5.76 -15.03
CA GLY A 180 0.82 6.57 -15.02
C GLY A 180 1.35 6.88 -13.62
N PRO A 181 2.30 7.82 -13.52
CA PRO A 181 2.93 8.16 -12.26
C PRO A 181 1.97 8.95 -11.36
N VAL A 182 2.04 8.69 -10.05
CA VAL A 182 1.16 9.29 -9.04
C VAL A 182 1.91 10.23 -8.10
N ALA A 183 2.90 9.69 -7.41
CA ALA A 183 3.67 10.37 -6.37
C ALA A 183 4.99 9.63 -6.16
N PHE A 184 5.96 10.26 -5.51
CA PHE A 184 7.25 9.64 -5.24
C PHE A 184 7.76 9.93 -3.83
N PHE A 185 8.55 9.02 -3.29
CA PHE A 185 9.31 9.27 -2.07
C PHE A 185 10.47 10.22 -2.36
N THR A 186 10.54 11.33 -1.63
CA THR A 186 11.68 12.25 -1.73
C THR A 186 12.94 11.51 -1.27
N PRO A 187 14.10 11.66 -1.94
CA PRO A 187 15.34 11.02 -1.48
C PRO A 187 15.71 11.38 -0.03
N PHE A 188 15.39 12.61 0.40
CA PHE A 188 15.59 13.08 1.77
C PHE A 188 14.82 12.27 2.81
N PHE A 189 13.66 11.70 2.47
CA PHE A 189 12.90 10.84 3.38
C PHE A 189 13.75 9.70 3.93
N TRP A 190 14.63 9.13 3.10
CA TRP A 190 15.55 8.07 3.50
C TRP A 190 16.82 8.65 4.13
N SER A 191 17.48 9.59 3.42
CA SER A 191 18.81 10.06 3.80
C SER A 191 18.83 10.89 5.08
N GLN A 192 17.71 11.45 5.54
CA GLN A 192 17.64 12.15 6.83
C GLN A 192 18.11 11.29 8.01
N ALA A 193 18.02 9.96 7.91
CA ALA A 193 18.50 9.05 8.93
C ALA A 193 20.03 9.12 9.14
N THR A 194 20.76 9.53 8.11
CA THR A 194 22.23 9.68 8.13
C THR A 194 22.69 10.89 8.96
N LEU A 195 21.77 11.81 9.29
CA LEU A 195 22.09 12.92 10.18
C LEU A 195 22.43 12.45 11.59
N GLU A 196 21.89 11.31 12.01
CA GLU A 196 22.18 10.65 13.29
C GLU A 196 23.06 9.42 13.14
N ASN A 197 22.99 8.73 11.98
CA ASN A 197 23.73 7.48 11.71
C ASN A 197 24.48 7.61 10.37
N PRO A 198 25.58 8.39 10.30
CA PRO A 198 26.32 8.64 9.06
C PRO A 198 26.78 7.37 8.34
N GLU A 199 26.97 6.28 9.08
CA GLU A 199 27.36 4.97 8.54
C GLU A 199 26.28 4.32 7.64
N TRP A 200 25.04 4.82 7.64
CA TRP A 200 23.99 4.38 6.72
C TRP A 200 24.00 5.10 5.38
N ALA A 201 24.91 6.06 5.19
CA ALA A 201 25.04 6.80 3.94
C ALA A 201 25.19 5.85 2.74
N GLY A 202 24.34 6.05 1.74
CA GLY A 202 24.32 5.23 0.53
C GLY A 202 23.80 3.81 0.72
N LEU A 203 23.27 3.41 1.89
CA LEU A 203 22.72 2.07 2.13
C LEU A 203 21.19 1.99 1.98
N MET A 204 20.51 3.11 1.82
CA MET A 204 19.04 3.15 1.79
C MET A 204 18.50 3.37 0.37
N LEU A 205 17.16 3.41 0.26
CA LEU A 205 16.46 3.48 -1.02
C LEU A 205 16.70 4.78 -1.79
N ASP A 206 17.24 5.85 -1.19
CA ASP A 206 17.67 7.03 -1.95
C ASP A 206 18.83 6.72 -2.91
N ALA A 207 19.65 5.70 -2.61
CA ALA A 207 20.88 5.38 -3.31
C ALA A 207 20.93 3.94 -3.86
N GLN A 208 20.38 2.96 -3.14
CA GLN A 208 20.48 1.54 -3.49
C GLN A 208 19.43 1.09 -4.52
N PRO A 209 19.75 0.15 -5.42
CA PRO A 209 18.75 -0.56 -6.20
C PRO A 209 17.93 -1.50 -5.30
N VAL A 210 16.91 -2.17 -5.85
CA VAL A 210 16.00 -3.04 -5.11
C VAL A 210 16.10 -4.46 -5.64
N GLY A 211 16.29 -5.45 -4.77
CA GLY A 211 16.45 -6.83 -5.23
C GLY A 211 15.16 -7.37 -5.87
N PRO A 212 15.22 -8.07 -7.02
CA PRO A 212 14.02 -8.52 -7.73
C PRO A 212 13.25 -9.65 -7.02
N ASN A 213 13.96 -10.47 -6.24
CA ASN A 213 13.45 -11.74 -5.72
C ASN A 213 12.87 -11.61 -4.31
N LYS A 214 11.75 -10.90 -4.19
CA LYS A 214 11.08 -10.63 -2.91
C LYS A 214 9.94 -11.61 -2.63
N ALA A 215 9.60 -11.73 -1.34
CA ALA A 215 8.46 -12.54 -0.94
C ALA A 215 7.17 -11.85 -1.38
N ILE A 216 6.30 -12.63 -2.03
CA ILE A 216 4.97 -12.18 -2.43
C ILE A 216 3.97 -12.77 -1.45
N GLN A 217 3.29 -11.90 -0.70
CA GLN A 217 2.48 -12.33 0.43
C GLN A 217 1.25 -11.43 0.64
N MET A 218 0.29 -11.97 1.36
CA MET A 218 -0.81 -11.24 1.97
C MET A 218 -0.62 -11.33 3.48
N GLU A 219 -0.31 -10.20 4.12
CA GLU A 219 -0.15 -10.12 5.57
C GLU A 219 -1.49 -9.80 6.24
N THR A 220 -1.87 -10.63 7.20
CA THR A 220 -3.07 -10.43 8.02
C THR A 220 -2.66 -10.31 9.47
N GLN A 221 -2.82 -9.13 10.05
CA GLN A 221 -2.54 -8.90 11.46
C GLN A 221 -3.73 -9.22 12.36
N TYR A 222 -4.96 -8.97 11.88
CA TYR A 222 -6.15 -9.24 12.67
C TYR A 222 -7.44 -9.39 11.84
N ILE A 223 -8.00 -10.60 11.90
CA ILE A 223 -9.41 -10.90 11.58
C ILE A 223 -10.09 -11.36 12.88
N PRO A 224 -11.27 -10.81 13.24
CA PRO A 224 -11.97 -11.21 14.47
C PRO A 224 -12.28 -12.70 14.50
N ALA A 225 -12.14 -13.29 15.69
CA ALA A 225 -12.57 -14.64 15.98
C ALA A 225 -13.05 -14.73 17.43
N MET A 226 -14.08 -15.54 17.66
CA MET A 226 -14.58 -15.93 18.98
C MET A 226 -14.07 -17.33 19.29
N MET A 227 -13.69 -17.59 20.54
CA MET A 227 -13.21 -18.90 20.99
C MET A 227 -13.99 -19.34 22.23
N GLY A 228 -14.30 -20.62 22.33
CA GLY A 228 -14.96 -21.23 23.47
C GLY A 228 -14.34 -22.59 23.80
N THR A 229 -14.42 -23.00 25.06
CA THR A 229 -14.00 -24.32 25.53
C THR A 229 -15.24 -25.04 26.03
N SER A 230 -15.54 -26.21 25.47
CA SER A 230 -16.69 -27.03 25.87
C SER A 230 -16.44 -27.75 27.20
N ALA A 231 -17.49 -28.33 27.78
CA ALA A 231 -17.42 -29.04 29.05
C ALA A 231 -16.45 -30.24 29.03
N ASP A 232 -16.24 -30.85 27.86
CA ASP A 232 -15.26 -31.94 27.65
C ASP A 232 -13.83 -31.44 27.37
N GLY A 233 -13.57 -30.14 27.53
CA GLY A 233 -12.24 -29.54 27.40
C GLY A 233 -11.81 -29.22 25.96
N LYS A 234 -12.62 -29.53 24.94
CA LYS A 234 -12.30 -29.20 23.54
C LYS A 234 -12.45 -27.70 23.28
N VAL A 235 -11.57 -27.16 22.45
CA VAL A 235 -11.60 -25.73 22.09
C VAL A 235 -12.16 -25.56 20.69
N TYR A 236 -13.14 -24.67 20.56
CA TYR A 236 -13.75 -24.29 19.30
C TYR A 236 -13.53 -22.81 19.02
N ALA A 237 -13.53 -22.45 17.73
CA ALA A 237 -13.47 -21.08 17.29
C ALA A 237 -14.48 -20.82 16.18
N ARG A 238 -15.02 -19.60 16.17
CA ARG A 238 -15.69 -19.03 15.01
C ARG A 238 -14.93 -17.80 14.51
N VAL A 239 -14.57 -17.78 13.24
CA VAL A 239 -13.91 -16.64 12.59
C VAL A 239 -14.95 -15.79 11.86
N ALA A 240 -14.73 -14.47 11.77
CA ALA A 240 -15.56 -13.60 10.95
C ALA A 240 -15.60 -14.10 9.49
N PRO A 241 -16.77 -14.08 8.81
CA PRO A 241 -16.89 -14.49 7.42
C PRO A 241 -15.83 -13.83 6.54
N THR A 242 -14.91 -14.65 6.05
CA THR A 242 -13.76 -14.24 5.25
C THR A 242 -13.93 -14.81 3.86
N SER A 243 -13.82 -13.99 2.81
CA SER A 243 -14.14 -14.39 1.44
C SER A 243 -13.03 -14.04 0.44
N PHE A 244 -13.01 -14.75 -0.68
CA PHE A 244 -12.12 -14.52 -1.82
C PHE A 244 -12.93 -14.34 -3.11
N PRO A 245 -12.46 -13.56 -4.10
CA PRO A 245 -13.12 -13.46 -5.39
C PRO A 245 -13.00 -14.78 -6.13
N VAL A 246 -14.06 -15.23 -6.79
CA VAL A 246 -14.07 -16.48 -7.56
C VAL A 246 -14.55 -16.19 -8.98
N THR A 247 -13.81 -16.72 -9.96
CA THR A 247 -14.16 -16.60 -11.38
C THR A 247 -15.37 -17.49 -11.70
N ARG A 248 -15.89 -17.38 -12.94
CA ARG A 248 -16.99 -18.24 -13.39
C ARG A 248 -16.59 -19.72 -13.36
N GLU A 249 -15.33 -20.00 -13.64
CA GLU A 249 -14.69 -21.32 -13.67
C GLU A 249 -14.40 -21.90 -12.27
N GLY A 250 -14.72 -21.17 -11.19
CA GLY A 250 -14.70 -21.73 -9.82
C GLY A 250 -13.36 -21.62 -9.07
N TYR A 251 -12.39 -20.86 -9.59
CA TYR A 251 -11.13 -20.58 -8.89
C TYR A 251 -10.94 -19.08 -8.63
N SER A 252 -10.08 -18.72 -7.69
CA SER A 252 -9.70 -17.34 -7.42
C SER A 252 -8.45 -16.96 -8.20
N ILE A 253 -8.41 -15.73 -8.73
CA ILE A 253 -7.19 -15.06 -9.16
C ILE A 253 -6.88 -14.00 -8.10
N VAL A 254 -5.68 -14.04 -7.53
CA VAL A 254 -5.26 -13.07 -6.50
C VAL A 254 -4.06 -12.23 -6.92
N LEU A 255 -3.26 -12.75 -7.83
CA LEU A 255 -2.06 -12.10 -8.36
C LEU A 255 -1.88 -12.39 -9.84
N HIS A 256 -1.37 -11.40 -10.55
CA HIS A 256 -1.02 -11.54 -11.95
C HIS A 256 0.21 -10.69 -12.30
N ARG A 257 1.09 -11.23 -13.15
CA ARG A 257 2.19 -10.54 -13.83
C ARG A 257 3.08 -9.72 -12.90
N ILE A 258 3.69 -10.38 -11.92
CA ILE A 258 4.76 -9.76 -11.13
C ILE A 258 5.96 -9.56 -12.05
N THR A 259 6.44 -8.32 -12.16
CA THR A 259 7.50 -7.95 -13.09
C THR A 259 8.59 -7.20 -12.35
N ALA A 260 9.84 -7.59 -12.55
CA ALA A 260 11.01 -6.84 -12.11
C ALA A 260 11.66 -6.12 -13.30
N TYR A 261 12.30 -4.98 -13.05
CA TYR A 261 12.81 -4.09 -14.11
C TYR A 261 14.29 -3.83 -13.95
N LYS A 262 15.01 -3.60 -15.05
CA LYS A 262 16.30 -2.89 -15.03
C LYS A 262 16.06 -1.38 -15.03
N LYS A 263 17.04 -0.56 -14.63
CA LYS A 263 16.96 0.91 -14.79
C LYS A 263 16.68 1.33 -16.24
N ALA A 264 17.25 0.60 -17.20
CA ALA A 264 17.01 0.77 -18.63
C ALA A 264 15.53 0.68 -19.04
N ALA A 265 14.65 0.13 -18.19
CA ALA A 265 13.21 0.07 -18.46
C ALA A 265 12.56 1.45 -18.52
N LEU A 266 13.11 2.46 -17.82
CA LEU A 266 12.56 3.82 -17.80
C LEU A 266 13.59 4.90 -17.47
N TRP A 267 14.40 4.67 -16.43
CA TRP A 267 15.31 5.68 -15.86
C TRP A 267 16.24 6.29 -16.91
N ASP A 268 16.91 5.45 -17.71
CA ASP A 268 17.98 5.91 -18.61
C ASP A 268 17.46 6.88 -19.68
N ASP A 269 16.25 6.63 -20.20
CA ASP A 269 15.59 7.51 -21.18
C ASP A 269 15.17 8.84 -20.55
N VAL A 270 14.62 8.80 -19.34
CA VAL A 270 14.22 10.00 -18.59
C VAL A 270 15.43 10.84 -18.23
N GLN A 271 16.53 10.21 -17.81
CA GLN A 271 17.79 10.91 -17.53
C GLN A 271 18.30 11.64 -18.77
N ARG A 272 18.42 10.94 -19.92
CA ARG A 272 18.85 11.56 -21.18
C ARG A 272 17.94 12.72 -21.60
N TRP A 273 16.63 12.59 -21.39
CA TRP A 273 15.70 13.69 -21.68
C TRP A 273 15.91 14.89 -20.76
N PHE A 274 16.16 14.67 -19.48
CA PHE A 274 16.43 15.74 -18.53
C PHE A 274 17.76 16.44 -18.82
N ASP A 275 18.73 15.74 -19.38
CA ASP A 275 20.02 16.26 -19.83
C ASP A 275 19.98 16.96 -21.21
N GLY A 276 18.79 17.12 -21.79
CA GLY A 276 18.58 17.86 -23.04
C GLY A 276 18.35 17.01 -24.29
N GLY A 277 18.30 15.68 -24.14
CA GLY A 277 17.93 14.75 -25.20
C GLY A 277 16.44 14.78 -25.56
N ALA A 278 16.04 13.86 -26.44
CA ALA A 278 14.66 13.72 -26.90
C ALA A 278 13.69 13.37 -25.75
N PRO A 279 12.41 13.79 -25.83
CA PRO A 279 11.41 13.42 -24.85
C PRO A 279 11.26 11.91 -24.64
N ALA A 280 11.29 11.47 -23.38
CA ALA A 280 10.90 10.11 -23.01
C ALA A 280 9.37 10.02 -23.02
N ASP A 281 8.82 8.99 -23.65
CA ASP A 281 7.38 8.82 -23.84
C ASP A 281 6.64 8.17 -22.65
N GLY A 282 7.41 7.74 -21.64
CA GLY A 282 6.95 7.12 -20.41
C GLY A 282 6.67 5.62 -20.51
N LEU A 283 6.88 4.99 -21.67
CA LEU A 283 6.68 3.56 -21.83
C LEU A 283 7.73 2.79 -21.02
N ILE A 284 7.26 1.92 -20.11
CA ILE A 284 8.16 1.02 -19.37
C ILE A 284 8.50 -0.16 -20.28
N LYS A 285 9.78 -0.23 -20.69
CA LYS A 285 10.25 -1.10 -21.77
C LYS A 285 10.22 -2.59 -21.41
N PRO A 286 9.45 -3.42 -22.15
CA PRO A 286 9.39 -4.86 -21.92
C PRO A 286 10.74 -5.57 -22.05
N GLU A 287 11.62 -5.11 -22.95
CA GLU A 287 12.96 -5.67 -23.19
C GLU A 287 13.91 -5.53 -21.99
N ALA A 288 13.62 -4.60 -21.08
CA ALA A 288 14.35 -4.39 -19.84
C ALA A 288 13.57 -4.90 -18.61
N SER A 289 12.64 -5.84 -18.82
CA SER A 289 11.75 -6.41 -17.81
C SER A 289 11.91 -7.93 -17.71
N ALA A 290 11.69 -8.49 -16.52
CA ALA A 290 11.58 -9.93 -16.29
C ALA A 290 10.28 -10.22 -15.53
N VAL A 291 9.41 -11.05 -16.12
CA VAL A 291 8.16 -11.47 -15.47
C VAL A 291 8.42 -12.74 -14.68
N HIS A 292 8.03 -12.74 -13.40
CA HIS A 292 8.13 -13.92 -12.55
C HIS A 292 7.08 -14.96 -12.96
N THR A 293 7.49 -16.22 -12.97
CA THR A 293 6.60 -17.38 -13.07
C THR A 293 6.27 -17.93 -11.69
N PHE A 294 5.16 -18.66 -11.55
CA PHE A 294 4.78 -19.34 -10.31
C PHE A 294 4.97 -20.85 -10.46
N ARG A 295 5.78 -21.43 -9.56
CA ARG A 295 5.89 -22.89 -9.44
C ARG A 295 4.76 -23.46 -8.58
N GLN A 296 4.65 -24.79 -8.53
CA GLN A 296 3.74 -25.44 -7.57
C GLN A 296 4.13 -25.10 -6.12
N GLY A 297 3.12 -24.89 -5.28
CA GLY A 297 3.32 -24.59 -3.85
C GLY A 297 2.47 -23.40 -3.40
N GLY A 298 2.98 -22.63 -2.46
CA GLY A 298 2.20 -21.60 -1.75
C GLY A 298 1.38 -22.20 -0.60
N GLY A 299 0.81 -21.33 0.22
CA GLY A 299 0.09 -21.79 1.40
C GLY A 299 -0.26 -20.66 2.34
N SER A 300 -0.47 -21.04 3.60
CA SER A 300 -0.91 -20.17 4.67
C SER A 300 -0.17 -20.48 5.96
N SER A 301 0.16 -19.44 6.71
CA SER A 301 0.54 -19.48 8.11
C SER A 301 -0.55 -18.85 9.00
N TRP A 302 -1.77 -18.70 8.49
CA TRP A 302 -2.89 -18.22 9.29
C TRP A 302 -3.13 -19.14 10.47
N SER A 303 -3.26 -18.52 11.63
CA SER A 303 -3.45 -19.16 12.92
C SER A 303 -4.59 -18.46 13.67
N ILE A 304 -5.29 -19.22 14.51
CA ILE A 304 -6.26 -18.68 15.47
C ILE A 304 -5.64 -18.77 16.86
N TYR A 305 -5.53 -17.63 17.54
CA TYR A 305 -4.91 -17.53 18.85
C TYR A 305 -5.48 -16.34 19.63
N ARG A 306 -5.34 -16.37 20.96
CA ARG A 306 -5.74 -15.29 21.86
C ARG A 306 -4.67 -14.18 21.87
N PRO A 307 -5.02 -12.93 22.21
CA PRO A 307 -4.01 -11.89 22.41
C PRO A 307 -2.92 -12.35 23.37
N ARG A 308 -1.66 -11.96 23.09
CA ARG A 308 -0.46 -12.31 23.88
C ARG A 308 -0.01 -13.79 23.83
N THR A 309 -0.59 -14.62 22.96
CA THR A 309 -0.02 -15.95 22.65
C THR A 309 1.37 -15.80 22.01
N GLN A 310 2.37 -16.52 22.56
CA GLN A 310 3.74 -16.54 22.04
C GLN A 310 3.79 -17.15 20.63
N ARG A 311 4.82 -16.82 19.85
CA ARG A 311 4.89 -17.18 18.43
C ARG A 311 4.86 -18.69 18.21
N GLU A 312 5.59 -19.42 19.04
CA GLU A 312 5.73 -20.88 19.06
C GLU A 312 4.42 -21.61 19.40
N ASP A 313 3.53 -20.95 20.14
CA ASP A 313 2.24 -21.49 20.58
C ASP A 313 1.09 -21.18 19.60
N LYS A 314 1.37 -20.43 18.53
CA LYS A 314 0.34 -20.08 17.53
C LYS A 314 0.02 -21.29 16.66
N VAL A 315 -1.17 -21.85 16.86
CA VAL A 315 -1.64 -23.03 16.13
C VAL A 315 -2.19 -22.66 14.75
N PRO A 316 -1.68 -23.24 13.64
CA PRO A 316 -2.13 -22.93 12.29
C PRO A 316 -3.47 -23.57 11.93
N LEU A 317 -4.12 -23.00 10.92
CA LEU A 317 -5.27 -23.61 10.25
C LEU A 317 -4.86 -24.85 9.45
N ALA A 318 -5.79 -25.81 9.32
CA ALA A 318 -5.74 -26.85 8.31
C ALA A 318 -6.02 -26.30 6.90
N TRP A 319 -5.28 -25.26 6.46
CA TRP A 319 -5.51 -24.52 5.21
C TRP A 319 -5.69 -25.43 3.98
N LYS A 320 -4.85 -26.47 3.87
CA LYS A 320 -4.88 -27.42 2.75
C LYS A 320 -6.15 -28.27 2.68
N SER A 321 -6.98 -28.30 3.73
CA SER A 321 -8.26 -29.03 3.70
C SER A 321 -9.30 -28.34 2.81
N PHE A 322 -9.25 -27.01 2.70
CA PHE A 322 -10.25 -26.22 1.98
C PHE A 322 -9.70 -25.33 0.86
N ALA A 323 -8.37 -25.17 0.75
CA ALA A 323 -7.73 -24.35 -0.26
C ALA A 323 -6.52 -25.05 -0.88
N THR A 324 -6.45 -25.06 -2.21
CA THR A 324 -5.32 -25.57 -2.99
C THR A 324 -4.79 -24.45 -3.89
N SER A 325 -3.50 -24.13 -3.82
CA SER A 325 -2.91 -23.14 -4.71
C SER A 325 -3.07 -23.55 -6.17
N PHE A 326 -3.30 -22.58 -7.04
CA PHE A 326 -3.61 -22.80 -8.44
C PHE A 326 -2.93 -21.75 -9.33
N THR A 327 -2.33 -22.21 -10.43
CA THR A 327 -1.61 -21.37 -11.40
C THR A 327 -2.25 -21.60 -12.77
N PRO A 328 -3.28 -20.83 -13.16
CA PRO A 328 -4.00 -21.05 -14.44
C PRO A 328 -3.10 -20.84 -15.67
N ASN A 329 -2.08 -20.01 -15.54
CA ASN A 329 -0.98 -19.85 -16.49
C ASN A 329 0.28 -19.47 -15.70
N PRO A 330 1.49 -19.58 -16.28
CA PRO A 330 2.74 -19.42 -15.55
C PRO A 330 2.88 -18.11 -14.75
N ILE A 331 2.18 -17.03 -15.12
CA ILE A 331 2.32 -15.69 -14.52
C ILE A 331 1.11 -15.25 -13.69
N THR A 332 0.19 -16.17 -13.37
CA THR A 332 -1.03 -15.89 -12.59
C THR A 332 -1.11 -16.84 -11.41
N PHE A 333 -1.39 -16.31 -10.22
CA PHE A 333 -1.52 -17.11 -9.00
C PHE A 333 -2.90 -16.95 -8.36
N GLY A 334 -3.37 -18.03 -7.78
CA GLY A 334 -4.75 -18.20 -7.36
C GLY A 334 -4.96 -19.38 -6.42
N TYR A 335 -6.23 -19.67 -6.15
CA TYR A 335 -6.67 -20.78 -5.31
C TYR A 335 -7.86 -21.50 -5.91
N ARG A 336 -7.90 -22.82 -5.76
CA ARG A 336 -9.10 -23.65 -5.87
C ARG A 336 -9.61 -23.98 -4.48
N TRP A 337 -10.92 -24.06 -4.35
CA TRP A 337 -11.61 -24.21 -3.08
C TRP A 337 -12.28 -25.56 -2.97
N ASN A 338 -12.31 -26.14 -1.77
CA ASN A 338 -13.10 -27.33 -1.51
C ASN A 338 -14.57 -26.92 -1.38
N GLU A 339 -15.40 -27.30 -2.35
CA GLU A 339 -16.83 -26.94 -2.40
C GLU A 339 -17.65 -27.51 -1.24
N GLN A 340 -17.16 -28.56 -0.56
CA GLN A 340 -17.85 -29.13 0.61
C GLN A 340 -17.57 -28.34 1.89
N LEU A 341 -16.45 -27.61 1.96
CA LEU A 341 -16.02 -26.86 3.14
C LEU A 341 -16.16 -25.34 2.99
N THR A 342 -16.31 -24.86 1.76
CA THR A 342 -16.49 -23.45 1.43
C THR A 342 -17.88 -23.19 0.88
N ARG A 343 -18.33 -21.93 0.88
CA ARG A 343 -19.64 -21.55 0.34
C ARG A 343 -19.50 -20.49 -0.73
N ARG A 344 -19.97 -20.77 -1.94
CA ARG A 344 -20.01 -19.78 -3.02
C ARG A 344 -21.23 -18.87 -2.85
N ASN A 345 -21.01 -17.56 -2.96
CA ASN A 345 -22.04 -16.54 -3.00
C ASN A 345 -21.73 -15.54 -4.13
N GLY A 346 -22.38 -15.73 -5.28
CA GLY A 346 -22.11 -14.92 -6.47
C GLY A 346 -20.65 -15.00 -6.94
N SER A 347 -19.98 -13.86 -6.94
CA SER A 347 -18.56 -13.70 -7.30
C SER A 347 -17.59 -13.92 -6.14
N LEU A 348 -18.08 -14.33 -4.97
CA LEU A 348 -17.25 -14.63 -3.79
C LEU A 348 -17.36 -16.10 -3.39
N VAL A 349 -16.29 -16.59 -2.77
CA VAL A 349 -16.28 -17.84 -1.99
C VAL A 349 -15.93 -17.53 -0.55
N THR A 350 -16.82 -17.86 0.38
CA THR A 350 -16.62 -17.71 1.81
C THR A 350 -15.92 -18.94 2.36
N LEU A 351 -14.83 -18.70 3.09
CA LEU A 351 -14.03 -19.71 3.77
C LEU A 351 -14.80 -20.32 4.96
N PRO A 352 -14.34 -21.46 5.51
CA PRO A 352 -14.97 -22.03 6.69
C PRO A 352 -14.94 -21.05 7.87
N GLU A 353 -16.05 -20.98 8.61
CA GLU A 353 -16.17 -20.10 9.78
C GLU A 353 -15.87 -20.84 11.10
N TYR A 354 -16.11 -22.15 11.17
CA TYR A 354 -16.08 -22.92 12.40
C TYR A 354 -14.91 -23.89 12.42
N TYR A 355 -14.16 -23.86 13.51
CA TYR A 355 -12.96 -24.67 13.70
C TYR A 355 -12.94 -25.31 15.07
N ARG A 356 -12.34 -26.50 15.17
CA ARG A 356 -11.97 -27.16 16.42
C ARG A 356 -10.45 -27.24 16.50
N LEU A 357 -9.91 -27.06 17.70
CA LEU A 357 -8.49 -27.25 17.96
C LEU A 357 -8.22 -28.73 18.20
N ASP A 358 -7.53 -29.37 17.27
CA ASP A 358 -7.07 -30.75 17.40
C ASP A 358 -5.63 -30.77 17.91
N THR A 359 -5.40 -31.49 19.01
CA THR A 359 -4.11 -31.60 19.69
C THR A 359 -3.44 -32.97 19.53
N ASP A 360 -4.07 -33.89 18.81
CA ASP A 360 -3.64 -35.29 18.71
C ASP A 360 -2.38 -35.51 17.86
N GLY A 361 -1.89 -34.47 17.18
CA GLY A 361 -0.66 -34.48 16.37
C GLY A 361 0.56 -33.88 17.09
N LYS A 362 1.77 -34.07 16.50
CA LYS A 362 3.03 -33.48 17.01
C LYS A 362 2.99 -31.95 17.16
N LYS A 363 2.09 -31.28 16.43
CA LYS A 363 1.71 -29.87 16.58
C LYS A 363 0.20 -29.80 16.44
N GLY A 364 -0.45 -29.00 17.28
CA GLY A 364 -1.90 -28.78 17.16
C GLY A 364 -2.28 -28.19 15.79
N GLN A 365 -3.55 -28.31 15.42
CA GLN A 365 -4.10 -27.72 14.20
C GLN A 365 -5.55 -27.32 14.40
N TRP A 366 -5.97 -26.19 13.82
CA TRP A 366 -7.38 -25.82 13.70
C TRP A 366 -8.01 -26.52 12.50
N THR A 367 -8.83 -27.53 12.76
CA THR A 367 -9.55 -28.29 11.73
C THR A 367 -10.96 -27.73 11.53
N VAL A 368 -11.45 -27.79 10.30
CA VAL A 368 -12.79 -27.31 9.94
C VAL A 368 -13.83 -28.27 10.52
N VAL A 369 -14.88 -27.73 11.14
CA VAL A 369 -16.03 -28.51 11.62
C VAL A 369 -17.33 -27.91 11.11
N SER A 370 -18.37 -28.73 11.03
CA SER A 370 -19.72 -28.26 10.74
C SER A 370 -20.26 -27.41 11.89
N PRO A 371 -21.11 -26.39 11.63
CA PRO A 371 -21.82 -25.68 12.70
C PRO A 371 -22.65 -26.61 13.61
N LYS A 372 -23.04 -27.80 13.12
CA LYS A 372 -23.76 -28.82 13.90
C LYS A 372 -22.90 -29.51 14.95
N GLU A 373 -21.58 -29.52 14.76
CA GLU A 373 -20.62 -30.13 15.69
C GLU A 373 -20.16 -29.15 16.78
N VAL A 374 -20.53 -27.88 16.66
CA VAL A 374 -20.19 -26.85 17.65
C VAL A 374 -21.16 -26.94 18.82
N PRO A 375 -20.68 -27.19 20.05
CA PRO A 375 -21.56 -27.33 21.21
C PRO A 375 -22.40 -26.06 21.45
N PRO A 376 -23.75 -26.17 21.55
CA PRO A 376 -24.64 -25.02 21.66
C PRO A 376 -24.34 -24.09 22.83
N GLU A 377 -23.82 -24.63 23.94
CA GLU A 377 -23.46 -23.89 25.15
C GLU A 377 -22.34 -22.86 24.91
N LEU A 378 -21.57 -22.97 23.83
CA LEU A 378 -20.51 -22.03 23.49
C LEU A 378 -21.04 -20.73 22.85
N GLY A 379 -22.30 -20.68 22.44
CA GLY A 379 -22.90 -19.49 21.82
C GLY A 379 -22.31 -19.10 20.44
N LEU A 380 -21.37 -19.88 19.89
CA LEU A 380 -20.60 -19.51 18.70
C LEU A 380 -21.48 -19.44 17.44
N THR A 381 -22.48 -20.32 17.29
CA THR A 381 -23.38 -20.35 16.12
C THR A 381 -24.40 -19.19 16.14
N GLN A 382 -24.73 -18.71 17.33
CA GLN A 382 -25.62 -17.58 17.57
C GLN A 382 -24.90 -16.23 17.47
N TYR A 383 -23.58 -16.20 17.73
CA TYR A 383 -22.78 -14.98 17.64
C TYR A 383 -22.91 -14.32 16.25
N ARG A 384 -22.89 -12.99 16.21
CA ARG A 384 -22.92 -12.19 14.98
C ARG A 384 -21.76 -11.21 15.02
N PHE A 385 -20.96 -11.20 13.95
CA PHE A 385 -19.92 -10.20 13.78
C PHE A 385 -20.57 -8.91 13.26
N GLU A 386 -20.79 -7.98 14.18
CA GLU A 386 -21.33 -6.65 13.87
C GLU A 386 -20.20 -5.62 13.81
N THR A 387 -20.41 -4.56 13.03
CA THR A 387 -19.53 -3.39 13.05
C THR A 387 -19.61 -2.76 14.44
N PRO A 388 -18.50 -2.66 15.18
CA PRO A 388 -18.53 -2.09 16.52
C PRO A 388 -18.91 -0.61 16.47
N LYS A 389 -19.61 -0.14 17.50
CA LYS A 389 -19.79 1.30 17.73
C LYS A 389 -18.48 1.88 18.21
N GLU A 390 -17.89 2.75 17.42
CA GLU A 390 -16.63 3.44 17.73
C GLU A 390 -16.87 4.94 17.86
N LYS A 391 -15.94 5.66 18.49
CA LYS A 391 -15.98 7.12 18.51
C LYS A 391 -15.94 7.64 17.06
N PRO A 392 -16.65 8.74 16.75
CA PRO A 392 -16.52 9.40 15.46
C PRO A 392 -15.05 9.69 15.15
N GLN A 393 -14.66 9.49 13.90
CA GLN A 393 -13.30 9.73 13.46
C GLN A 393 -13.09 11.23 13.26
N GLU A 394 -12.10 11.77 13.96
CA GLU A 394 -11.75 13.19 13.85
C GLU A 394 -11.27 13.52 12.43
N PRO A 395 -11.47 14.76 11.96
CA PRO A 395 -10.91 15.21 10.69
C PRO A 395 -9.38 15.02 10.65
N ARG A 396 -8.87 14.49 9.53
CA ARG A 396 -7.44 14.61 9.21
C ARG A 396 -7.22 16.01 8.66
N THR A 397 -6.24 16.74 9.20
CA THR A 397 -5.96 18.13 8.84
C THR A 397 -4.47 18.37 8.69
N THR A 398 -4.13 19.37 7.90
CA THR A 398 -2.78 19.94 7.80
C THR A 398 -2.68 21.23 8.63
N PRO A 399 -1.47 21.73 8.94
CA PRO A 399 -1.26 23.01 9.61
C PRO A 399 -1.99 24.16 8.91
N ASP A 400 -2.58 25.04 9.71
CA ASP A 400 -3.30 26.24 9.27
C ASP A 400 -2.54 27.54 9.58
N ASP A 401 -1.47 27.47 10.38
CA ASP A 401 -0.61 28.61 10.72
C ASP A 401 -0.17 29.38 9.45
N PRO A 402 -0.38 30.71 9.38
CA PRO A 402 -0.01 31.54 8.24
C PRO A 402 1.49 31.51 7.85
N ALA A 403 2.37 31.15 8.78
CA ALA A 403 3.81 31.00 8.54
C ALA A 403 4.21 29.58 8.11
N SER A 404 3.29 28.61 8.17
CA SER A 404 3.58 27.22 7.77
C SER A 404 3.86 27.10 6.27
N CYS A 405 4.61 26.05 5.91
CA CYS A 405 4.86 25.68 4.51
C CYS A 405 3.59 25.37 3.70
N TRP A 406 2.46 25.15 4.38
CA TRP A 406 1.15 24.98 3.74
C TRP A 406 0.54 26.29 3.25
N LYS A 407 0.98 27.43 3.81
CA LYS A 407 0.45 28.78 3.53
C LYS A 407 1.46 29.71 2.84
N LYS A 408 2.76 29.43 2.94
CA LYS A 408 3.83 30.22 2.30
C LYS A 408 4.87 29.31 1.60
N PRO A 409 5.05 29.41 0.26
CA PRO A 409 4.33 30.29 -0.67
C PRO A 409 2.83 30.02 -0.75
N GLY A 410 2.41 28.79 -0.42
CA GLY A 410 1.00 28.40 -0.36
C GLY A 410 0.45 27.92 -1.71
N PRO A 411 -0.85 27.59 -1.75
CA PRO A 411 -1.50 27.11 -2.96
C PRO A 411 -1.72 28.24 -3.98
N ALA A 412 -1.72 27.89 -5.26
CA ALA A 412 -2.08 28.77 -6.36
C ALA A 412 -3.61 28.88 -6.56
N ALA A 413 -4.38 27.85 -6.20
CA ALA A 413 -5.85 27.87 -6.29
C ALA A 413 -6.52 26.94 -5.25
N GLY A 414 -7.75 27.27 -4.87
CA GLY A 414 -8.61 26.50 -3.98
C GLY A 414 -9.27 27.35 -2.89
N PRO A 415 -10.00 26.73 -1.94
CA PRO A 415 -10.21 25.29 -1.80
C PRO A 415 -11.10 24.68 -2.88
N PHE A 416 -10.90 23.39 -3.13
CA PHE A 416 -11.79 22.50 -3.87
C PHE A 416 -12.21 21.33 -2.96
N GLN A 417 -13.28 20.64 -3.32
CA GLN A 417 -13.77 19.48 -2.57
C GLN A 417 -14.05 18.28 -3.47
N ALA A 418 -13.74 17.08 -2.97
CA ALA A 418 -14.10 15.81 -3.56
C ALA A 418 -14.83 14.94 -2.52
N ARG A 419 -16.05 14.49 -2.84
CA ARG A 419 -16.83 13.59 -1.98
C ARG A 419 -16.57 12.16 -2.42
N LEU A 420 -15.99 11.36 -1.53
CA LEU A 420 -15.55 10.01 -1.83
C LEU A 420 -16.64 8.99 -1.45
N GLY A 421 -16.57 7.82 -2.08
CA GLY A 421 -17.47 6.70 -1.84
C GLY A 421 -17.36 6.07 -0.45
N ASP A 422 -16.29 6.34 0.30
CA ASP A 422 -16.18 5.98 1.72
C ASP A 422 -16.99 6.89 2.66
N GLY A 423 -17.69 7.89 2.11
CA GLY A 423 -18.48 8.85 2.87
C GLY A 423 -17.67 10.01 3.43
N SER A 424 -16.37 10.12 3.11
CA SER A 424 -15.55 11.28 3.45
C SER A 424 -15.57 12.37 2.37
N VAL A 425 -15.22 13.59 2.76
CA VAL A 425 -14.96 14.73 1.87
C VAL A 425 -13.52 15.14 2.03
N VAL A 426 -12.79 15.22 0.92
CA VAL A 426 -11.43 15.75 0.86
C VAL A 426 -11.50 17.21 0.43
N THR A 427 -10.96 18.11 1.24
CA THR A 427 -10.64 19.48 0.82
C THR A 427 -9.21 19.52 0.32
N TYR A 428 -9.00 20.07 -0.88
CA TYR A 428 -7.70 20.12 -1.54
C TYR A 428 -7.47 21.45 -2.26
N TYR A 429 -6.21 21.73 -2.57
CA TYR A 429 -5.77 22.93 -3.26
C TYR A 429 -4.76 22.57 -4.34
N TRP A 430 -4.56 23.47 -5.30
CA TRP A 430 -3.54 23.32 -6.33
C TRP A 430 -2.28 24.05 -5.92
N TYR A 431 -1.17 23.32 -5.85
CA TYR A 431 0.14 23.88 -5.56
C TYR A 431 0.97 23.86 -6.83
N ARG A 432 1.79 24.92 -7.01
CA ARG A 432 2.94 24.81 -7.89
C ARG A 432 3.81 23.66 -7.38
N PHE A 433 4.24 22.76 -8.26
CA PHE A 433 4.85 21.50 -7.84
C PHE A 433 6.05 21.73 -6.90
N ALA A 434 6.93 22.70 -7.20
CA ALA A 434 8.08 23.05 -6.36
C ALA A 434 7.71 23.60 -4.98
N ASP A 435 6.51 24.13 -4.81
CA ASP A 435 6.05 24.82 -3.60
C ASP A 435 5.10 23.96 -2.77
N GLN A 436 4.88 22.70 -3.16
CA GLN A 436 4.14 21.77 -2.33
C GLN A 436 4.92 21.47 -1.02
N PRO A 437 4.23 21.20 0.10
CA PRO A 437 4.87 21.04 1.41
C PRO A 437 5.98 19.98 1.46
N ALA A 438 5.81 18.86 0.76
CA ALA A 438 6.84 17.81 0.69
C ALA A 438 8.15 18.32 0.09
N MET A 439 8.09 19.10 -0.99
CA MET A 439 9.27 19.64 -1.67
C MET A 439 9.96 20.74 -0.84
N LEU A 440 9.18 21.53 -0.09
CA LEU A 440 9.70 22.54 0.84
C LEU A 440 10.45 21.92 2.03
N ASN A 441 10.15 20.65 2.37
CA ASN A 441 10.77 19.92 3.48
C ASN A 441 11.72 18.81 3.01
N ALA A 442 12.11 18.81 1.73
CA ALA A 442 12.94 17.76 1.13
C ALA A 442 14.45 18.08 1.11
N ASP A 443 14.91 19.03 1.94
CA ASP A 443 16.29 19.53 1.94
C ASP A 443 16.74 19.97 0.53
N LEU A 444 15.95 20.80 -0.14
CA LEU A 444 16.26 21.35 -1.45
C LEU A 444 16.38 22.87 -1.40
N THR A 445 17.40 23.43 -2.05
CA THR A 445 17.49 24.89 -2.23
C THR A 445 16.39 25.38 -3.17
N PRO A 446 16.07 26.69 -3.18
CA PRO A 446 15.16 27.26 -4.17
C PRO A 446 15.54 26.89 -5.61
N GLU A 447 16.82 26.96 -5.96
CA GLU A 447 17.33 26.66 -7.29
C GLU A 447 17.17 25.17 -7.64
N GLU A 448 17.43 24.28 -6.68
CA GLU A 448 17.20 22.84 -6.85
C GLU A 448 15.71 22.55 -7.09
N ARG A 449 14.80 23.20 -6.35
CA ARG A 449 13.34 23.05 -6.55
C ARG A 449 12.90 23.54 -7.93
N GLU A 450 13.50 24.61 -8.45
CA GLU A 450 13.25 25.08 -9.82
C GLU A 450 13.70 24.08 -10.90
N VAL A 451 14.79 23.34 -10.66
CA VAL A 451 15.19 22.24 -11.54
C VAL A 451 14.14 21.14 -11.55
N VAL A 452 13.64 20.74 -10.37
CA VAL A 452 12.58 19.73 -10.27
C VAL A 452 11.29 20.22 -10.94
N GLN A 453 10.90 21.48 -10.74
CA GLN A 453 9.75 22.09 -11.41
C GLN A 453 9.83 21.90 -12.93
N LYS A 454 10.95 22.27 -13.56
CA LYS A 454 11.15 22.12 -15.02
C LYS A 454 11.02 20.67 -15.48
N ARG A 455 11.56 19.72 -14.71
CA ARG A 455 11.45 18.27 -14.98
C ARG A 455 9.99 17.81 -14.89
N VAL A 456 9.25 18.25 -13.88
CA VAL A 456 7.84 17.92 -13.74
C VAL A 456 6.98 18.52 -14.83
N GLU A 457 7.24 19.76 -15.24
CA GLU A 457 6.53 20.35 -16.37
C GLU A 457 6.79 19.61 -17.69
N LYS A 458 8.01 19.08 -17.89
CA LYS A 458 8.30 18.16 -19.01
C LYS A 458 7.39 16.92 -18.93
N LEU A 459 7.29 16.29 -17.77
CA LEU A 459 6.43 15.12 -17.56
C LEU A 459 4.95 15.44 -17.81
N HIS A 460 4.40 16.50 -17.21
CA HIS A 460 2.98 16.85 -17.34
C HIS A 460 2.54 17.12 -18.78
N ARG A 461 3.45 17.63 -19.62
CA ARG A 461 3.18 17.87 -21.05
C ARG A 461 3.13 16.59 -21.89
N VAL A 462 3.86 15.54 -21.50
CA VAL A 462 4.05 14.34 -22.35
C VAL A 462 3.32 13.12 -21.79
N TRP A 463 3.30 12.96 -20.47
CA TRP A 463 2.85 11.75 -19.77
C TRP A 463 1.43 11.92 -19.24
N THR A 464 0.42 11.81 -20.10
CA THR A 464 -1.00 11.92 -19.72
C THR A 464 -1.57 10.64 -19.09
N LYS A 465 -2.64 10.78 -18.29
CA LYS A 465 -3.28 9.67 -17.54
C LYS A 465 -3.93 8.54 -18.37
N ASP A 466 -4.09 8.73 -19.68
CA ASP A 466 -4.80 7.81 -20.58
C ASP A 466 -3.87 6.93 -21.43
N ARG A 467 -2.56 6.96 -21.15
CA ARG A 467 -1.53 6.18 -21.85
C ARG A 467 -1.28 4.83 -21.17
N ASN A 468 -0.62 3.91 -21.87
CA ASN A 468 -0.13 2.67 -21.27
C ASN A 468 1.34 2.85 -20.84
N TYR A 469 1.59 2.76 -19.54
CA TYR A 469 2.94 2.83 -18.96
C TYR A 469 3.43 1.44 -18.59
N LEU A 470 2.67 0.77 -17.72
CA LEU A 470 2.84 -0.65 -17.39
C LEU A 470 2.16 -1.52 -18.45
N ALA A 471 2.76 -2.67 -18.77
CA ALA A 471 2.14 -3.67 -19.62
C ALA A 471 0.79 -4.11 -18.99
N PRO A 472 -0.33 -4.13 -19.74
CA PRO A 472 -1.65 -4.46 -19.22
C PRO A 472 -1.72 -5.91 -18.71
N PRO A 473 -2.69 -6.25 -17.84
CA PRO A 473 -2.91 -7.63 -17.43
C PRO A 473 -3.45 -8.45 -18.61
N GLU A 474 -3.10 -9.73 -18.64
CA GLU A 474 -3.55 -10.70 -19.67
C GLU A 474 -4.81 -11.45 -19.24
N VAL A 475 -5.25 -11.27 -17.98
CA VAL A 475 -6.44 -11.91 -17.40
C VAL A 475 -7.19 -10.90 -16.54
N GLY A 476 -8.46 -11.22 -16.26
CA GLY A 476 -9.29 -10.40 -15.38
C GLY A 476 -9.64 -9.04 -15.98
N THR A 477 -10.14 -8.15 -15.12
CA THR A 477 -10.46 -6.76 -15.48
C THR A 477 -9.79 -5.83 -14.49
N LEU A 478 -9.54 -4.59 -14.89
CA LEU A 478 -8.88 -3.61 -14.02
C LEU A 478 -9.85 -3.03 -12.98
N ALA A 479 -9.39 -2.93 -11.73
CA ALA A 479 -10.07 -2.17 -10.70
C ALA A 479 -10.12 -0.69 -11.07
N SER A 480 -11.13 0.03 -10.59
CA SER A 480 -11.21 1.48 -10.73
C SER A 480 -10.84 2.16 -9.42
N LEU A 481 -10.11 3.27 -9.49
CA LEU A 481 -10.09 4.23 -8.40
C LEU A 481 -11.48 4.83 -8.21
N ASP A 482 -11.74 5.37 -7.02
CA ASP A 482 -12.92 6.20 -6.81
C ASP A 482 -12.95 7.34 -7.86
N PRO A 483 -14.00 7.45 -8.69
CA PRO A 483 -14.06 8.46 -9.73
C PRO A 483 -13.87 9.90 -9.23
N ALA A 484 -14.22 10.19 -7.97
CA ALA A 484 -14.06 11.51 -7.38
C ALA A 484 -12.58 11.91 -7.18
N LEU A 485 -11.64 10.96 -7.26
CA LEU A 485 -10.21 11.23 -7.19
C LEU A 485 -9.61 11.63 -8.54
N ILE A 486 -10.30 11.36 -9.66
CA ILE A 486 -9.87 11.78 -10.99
C ILE A 486 -10.27 13.25 -11.18
N VAL A 487 -9.28 14.14 -11.06
CA VAL A 487 -9.52 15.58 -11.08
C VAL A 487 -9.05 16.21 -12.39
N THR A 488 -9.68 17.31 -12.77
CA THR A 488 -9.26 18.13 -13.91
C THR A 488 -8.50 19.35 -13.39
N PRO A 489 -7.26 19.59 -13.84
CA PRO A 489 -6.55 20.81 -13.52
C PRO A 489 -7.34 22.07 -13.92
N PRO A 490 -7.40 23.11 -13.06
CA PRO A 490 -7.91 24.41 -13.45
C PRO A 490 -7.15 24.98 -14.64
N ARG A 491 -7.81 25.83 -15.41
CA ARG A 491 -7.21 26.47 -16.58
C ARG A 491 -5.91 27.19 -16.19
N GLY A 492 -4.82 26.88 -16.89
CA GLY A 492 -3.49 27.43 -16.66
C GLY A 492 -2.66 26.67 -15.61
N LEU A 493 -3.23 25.64 -14.96
CA LEU A 493 -2.57 24.80 -13.97
C LEU A 493 -2.36 23.36 -14.46
N GLU A 494 -2.53 23.10 -15.76
CA GLU A 494 -2.40 21.76 -16.35
C GLU A 494 -0.96 21.22 -16.28
N VAL A 495 0.02 22.13 -16.23
CA VAL A 495 1.46 21.81 -16.31
C VAL A 495 2.18 22.44 -15.12
N GLY A 496 2.92 21.62 -14.36
CA GLY A 496 3.73 22.09 -13.24
C GLY A 496 2.97 22.37 -11.94
N TYR A 497 1.69 21.99 -11.85
CA TYR A 497 0.88 22.09 -10.63
C TYR A 497 0.27 20.74 -10.27
N VAL A 498 0.00 20.53 -8.99
CA VAL A 498 -0.56 19.28 -8.46
C VAL A 498 -1.65 19.52 -7.43
N PRO A 499 -2.67 18.65 -7.34
CA PRO A 499 -3.69 18.70 -6.30
C PRO A 499 -3.14 18.12 -4.98
N ILE A 500 -3.22 18.87 -3.89
CA ILE A 500 -2.77 18.46 -2.56
C ILE A 500 -3.94 18.50 -1.58
N ALA A 501 -4.23 17.35 -0.94
CA ALA A 501 -5.22 17.26 0.13
C ALA A 501 -4.73 17.98 1.39
N THR A 502 -5.59 18.81 1.99
CA THR A 502 -5.29 19.55 3.23
C THR A 502 -6.22 19.20 4.38
N ARG A 503 -7.37 18.60 4.06
CA ARG A 503 -8.33 18.10 5.05
C ARG A 503 -9.13 16.93 4.50
N GLN A 504 -9.45 15.96 5.35
CA GLN A 504 -10.39 14.89 5.05
C GLN A 504 -11.25 14.56 6.27
N GLU A 505 -12.57 14.48 6.10
CA GLU A 505 -13.52 14.22 7.19
C GLU A 505 -14.80 13.53 6.70
N LEU A 506 -15.54 12.88 7.59
CA LEU A 506 -16.85 12.31 7.26
C LEU A 506 -17.91 13.40 7.06
N VAL A 507 -18.82 13.17 6.12
CA VAL A 507 -19.96 14.06 5.87
C VAL A 507 -20.86 14.13 7.11
N GLY A 508 -21.09 15.35 7.62
CA GLY A 508 -21.93 15.57 8.81
C GLY A 508 -21.16 15.56 10.13
N ALA A 509 -19.83 15.45 10.11
CA ALA A 509 -19.02 15.78 11.28
C ALA A 509 -19.16 17.28 11.58
N VAL A 510 -19.96 17.64 12.59
CA VAL A 510 -20.11 19.01 13.06
C VAL A 510 -18.74 19.47 13.55
N SER A 511 -18.18 20.51 12.93
CA SER A 511 -16.96 21.15 13.42
C SER A 511 -17.21 21.70 14.82
N HIS A 512 -16.70 21.01 15.85
CA HIS A 512 -16.57 21.63 17.16
C HIS A 512 -15.33 22.54 17.14
N PRO A 513 -15.46 23.85 17.40
CA PRO A 513 -14.31 24.70 17.60
C PRO A 513 -13.48 24.12 18.76
N LYS A 514 -12.19 23.91 18.55
CA LYS A 514 -11.27 23.41 19.58
C LYS A 514 -11.25 24.40 20.76
N GLY A 515 -12.01 24.09 21.80
CA GLY A 515 -11.78 24.58 23.15
C GLY A 515 -10.58 23.83 23.73
N GLN A 516 -9.67 24.59 24.34
CA GLN A 516 -8.49 24.12 25.05
C GLN A 516 -8.83 22.95 25.98
N GLU A 517 -8.31 21.75 25.71
CA GLU A 517 -8.20 20.72 26.74
C GLU A 517 -6.74 20.32 26.95
N LYS A 518 -6.34 20.56 28.20
CA LYS A 518 -5.01 20.40 28.76
C LYS A 518 -4.52 18.97 28.61
N ALA A 519 -3.24 18.85 28.25
CA ALA A 519 -2.45 17.65 28.40
C ALA A 519 -2.64 17.02 29.80
N ARG A 520 -2.85 15.70 29.82
CA ARG A 520 -2.65 14.86 31.00
C ARG A 520 -1.85 13.63 30.59
N PRO A 521 -1.00 13.15 31.51
CA PRO A 521 0.37 12.69 31.24
C PRO A 521 0.49 11.37 30.48
#